data_AF-A0A1C5VD64-F1
#
_entry.id   AF-A0A1C5VD64-F1
#
_cell.length_a   1.000
_cell.length_b   1.000
_cell.length_c   1.000
_cell.angle_alpha   90.00
_cell.angle_beta   90.00
_cell.angle_gamma   90.00
#
_symmetry.space_group_name_H-M   'P 1'
#
loop_
_entity.id
_entity.type
_entity.pdbx_description
1 polymer ?
#
loop_
_entity_poly.entity_id
_entity_poly.type
_entity_poly.pdbx_seq_one_letter_code
_entity_poly.pdbx_strand_id
1 'polypeptide(L)'
;MADMHCANQKATKLLKELETKAGLIERQKQGQGKPTRIYVKDFATGLHGDGDRKSKIVTHENHDSQTHENRESRDVKITSPDSWKSFTNNTNTNQTDFSQTDLINLSAESANPGVKVVRMDDPMRIRKQYENYLREKLSIDILIQSNPYEVGRINEIFDLMVDVLCSTAKTIRISGDDKPVDVVKAQFMKIDSGHMEYILDCFKNQITDIRNVKQYLLATIYNAPLTIDHYYTAKVSYDMAHWKETV
;
A
#
# COMPACT_ATOMS: atom_id res chain seq x y z
N MET A 1 1.99 28.02 6.16
CA MET A 1 3.10 27.11 6.51
C MET A 1 2.79 26.24 7.72
N ALA A 2 1.78 26.59 8.54
CA ALA A 2 1.28 25.72 9.61
C ALA A 2 0.91 24.31 9.08
N ASP A 3 0.34 24.24 7.88
CA ASP A 3 -0.12 22.99 7.25
C ASP A 3 1.02 22.02 6.89
N MET A 4 2.26 22.51 6.72
CA MET A 4 3.42 21.66 6.44
C MET A 4 4.13 21.18 7.71
N HIS A 5 3.60 21.53 8.90
CA HIS A 5 4.15 21.17 10.21
C HIS A 5 5.69 21.31 10.31
N CYS A 6 6.25 22.35 9.69
CA CYS A 6 7.69 22.59 9.69
C CYS A 6 8.04 24.06 9.75
N ALA A 7 9.25 24.34 10.22
CA ALA A 7 9.79 25.70 10.30
C ALA A 7 9.88 26.35 8.91
N ASN A 8 9.72 27.68 8.87
CA ASN A 8 9.68 28.47 7.63
C ASN A 8 10.87 28.23 6.69
N GLN A 9 12.07 28.02 7.25
CA GLN A 9 13.26 27.70 6.47
C GLN A 9 13.14 26.36 5.73
N LYS A 10 12.62 25.32 6.40
CA LYS A 10 12.42 23.99 5.84
C LYS A 10 11.33 24.02 4.77
N ALA A 11 10.21 24.67 5.06
CA ALA A 11 9.12 24.89 4.12
C ALA A 11 9.60 25.60 2.84
N THR A 12 10.40 26.66 2.97
CA THR A 12 10.95 27.39 1.82
C THR A 12 11.91 26.54 1.00
N LYS A 13 12.74 25.72 1.66
CA LYS A 13 13.64 24.76 0.99
C LYS A 13 12.85 23.72 0.20
N LEU A 14 11.84 23.10 0.81
CA LEU A 14 11.00 22.09 0.15
C LEU A 14 10.28 22.65 -1.08
N LEU A 15 9.66 23.84 -0.95
CA LEU A 15 9.02 24.50 -2.09
C LEU A 15 10.00 24.77 -3.24
N LYS A 16 11.23 25.22 -2.91
CA LYS A 16 12.27 25.44 -3.92
C LYS A 16 12.71 24.11 -4.57
N GLU A 17 12.83 23.03 -3.80
CA GLU A 17 13.21 21.72 -4.34
C GLU A 17 12.12 21.15 -5.26
N LEU A 18 10.85 21.27 -4.89
CA LEU A 18 9.72 20.84 -5.71
C LEU A 18 9.62 21.65 -7.02
N GLU A 19 9.90 22.95 -6.99
CA GLU A 19 9.84 23.83 -8.15
C GLU A 19 11.06 23.65 -9.08
N THR A 20 12.28 23.64 -8.53
CA THR A 20 13.52 23.71 -9.33
C THR A 20 14.19 22.37 -9.58
N LYS A 21 14.11 21.41 -8.65
CA LYS A 21 14.76 20.09 -8.80
C LYS A 21 13.79 19.05 -9.37
N ALA A 22 12.63 18.93 -8.75
CA ALA A 22 11.64 17.92 -9.14
C ALA A 22 10.72 18.40 -10.26
N GLY A 23 10.56 19.73 -10.43
CA GLY A 23 9.69 20.32 -11.44
C GLY A 23 8.20 20.01 -11.25
N LEU A 24 7.79 19.56 -10.06
CA LEU A 24 6.45 19.08 -9.74
C LEU A 24 5.45 20.19 -9.47
N ILE A 25 5.93 21.40 -9.14
CA ILE A 25 5.06 22.55 -8.87
C ILE A 25 5.53 23.78 -9.64
N GLU A 26 4.61 24.73 -9.87
CA GLU A 26 4.89 26.04 -10.46
C GLU A 26 4.26 27.15 -9.60
N ARG A 27 4.99 28.24 -9.35
CA ARG A 27 4.50 29.38 -8.57
C ARG A 27 4.29 30.63 -9.42
N GLN A 28 3.08 31.18 -9.37
CA GLN A 28 2.72 32.38 -10.12
C GLN A 28 2.39 33.54 -9.16
N LYS A 29 3.14 34.65 -9.30
CA LYS A 29 2.86 35.90 -8.56
C LYS A 29 1.63 36.59 -9.15
N GLN A 30 0.69 36.98 -8.30
CA GLN A 30 -0.58 37.59 -8.72
C GLN A 30 -0.63 39.13 -8.59
N GLY A 31 0.50 39.76 -8.26
CA GLY A 31 0.61 41.19 -7.96
C GLY A 31 0.94 41.46 -6.49
N GLN A 32 1.12 42.74 -6.16
CA GLN A 32 1.51 43.16 -4.81
C GLN A 32 0.35 42.96 -3.82
N GLY A 33 0.62 42.38 -2.65
CA GLY A 33 -0.39 42.10 -1.62
C GLY A 33 -1.26 40.87 -1.85
N LYS A 34 -1.20 40.22 -3.02
CA LYS A 34 -1.92 38.97 -3.31
C LYS A 34 -1.04 37.75 -3.03
N PRO A 35 -1.57 36.68 -2.41
CA PRO A 35 -0.85 35.42 -2.25
C PRO A 35 -0.36 34.85 -3.59
N THR A 36 0.76 34.14 -3.55
CA THR A 36 1.28 33.45 -4.74
C THR A 36 0.48 32.18 -5.01
N ARG A 37 0.05 31.95 -6.25
CA ARG A 37 -0.60 30.69 -6.66
C ARG A 37 0.44 29.60 -6.81
N ILE A 38 0.15 28.39 -6.33
CA ILE A 38 0.98 27.20 -6.50
C ILE A 38 0.17 26.18 -7.29
N TYR A 39 0.68 25.79 -8.45
CA TYR A 39 0.11 24.77 -9.32
C TYR A 39 0.89 23.47 -9.14
N VAL A 40 0.19 22.34 -9.02
CA VAL A 40 0.80 21.01 -9.03
C VAL A 40 0.70 20.48 -10.47
N LYS A 41 1.82 20.02 -11.03
CA LYS A 41 1.84 19.46 -12.38
C LYS A 41 1.28 18.04 -12.36
N ASP A 42 0.50 17.72 -13.39
CA ASP A 42 0.09 16.34 -13.65
C ASP A 42 1.28 15.58 -14.25
N PHE A 43 1.68 14.51 -13.57
CA PHE A 43 2.75 13.61 -14.01
C PHE A 43 2.21 12.23 -14.43
N ALA A 44 0.90 11.99 -14.32
CA ALA A 44 0.28 10.73 -14.70
C ALA A 44 0.16 10.57 -16.23
N THR A 45 0.15 11.68 -16.96
CA THR A 45 -0.07 11.71 -18.42
C THR A 45 1.20 11.47 -19.27
N GLY A 46 2.37 11.28 -18.65
CA GLY A 46 3.68 11.17 -19.33
C GLY A 46 4.14 9.77 -19.74
N LEU A 47 3.33 8.72 -19.62
CA LEU A 47 3.71 7.35 -20.00
C LEU A 47 3.46 7.00 -21.48
N HIS A 48 2.96 7.93 -22.29
CA HIS A 48 2.89 7.77 -23.75
C HIS A 48 3.79 8.81 -24.39
N GLY A 49 4.77 8.33 -25.16
CA GLY A 49 5.75 9.17 -25.81
C GLY A 49 5.13 10.11 -26.85
N ASP A 50 5.85 11.22 -27.03
CA ASP A 50 5.86 12.15 -28.16
C ASP A 50 5.10 13.47 -28.01
N GLY A 51 5.86 14.55 -28.26
CA GLY A 51 5.37 15.76 -28.90
C GLY A 51 4.67 16.82 -28.05
N ASP A 52 5.43 17.86 -27.70
CA ASP A 52 5.02 19.27 -27.69
C ASP A 52 3.51 19.56 -27.82
N ARG A 53 2.86 20.01 -26.74
CA ARG A 53 1.68 20.89 -26.84
C ARG A 53 1.39 21.65 -25.55
N LYS A 54 1.43 22.97 -25.70
CA LYS A 54 1.02 24.00 -24.76
C LYS A 54 -0.37 23.76 -24.16
N SER A 55 -0.43 23.89 -22.83
CA SER A 55 -1.50 24.46 -22.01
C SER A 55 -2.93 24.49 -22.61
N LYS A 56 -3.80 23.63 -22.07
CA LYS A 56 -5.24 23.94 -21.93
C LYS A 56 -5.58 23.93 -20.45
N ILE A 57 -5.65 25.13 -19.88
CA ILE A 57 -6.16 25.39 -18.53
C ILE A 57 -7.66 25.09 -18.56
N VAL A 58 -8.10 24.05 -17.84
CA VAL A 58 -9.51 23.87 -17.49
C VAL A 58 -9.68 24.45 -16.09
N THR A 59 -10.22 25.66 -16.03
CA THR A 59 -10.66 26.29 -14.80
C THR A 59 -11.93 25.58 -14.35
N HIS A 60 -11.86 24.74 -13.31
CA HIS A 60 -13.05 24.36 -12.57
C HIS A 60 -13.28 25.43 -11.49
N GLU A 61 -14.15 26.37 -11.82
CA GLU A 61 -14.75 27.30 -10.87
C GLU A 61 -15.71 26.50 -9.98
N ASN A 62 -15.36 26.31 -8.70
CA ASN A 62 -16.34 25.96 -7.68
C ASN A 62 -16.69 27.22 -6.93
N HIS A 63 -17.82 27.80 -7.35
CA HIS A 63 -18.58 28.81 -6.64
C HIS A 63 -19.31 28.09 -5.50
N ASP A 64 -19.00 28.43 -4.24
CA ASP A 64 -19.96 28.50 -3.13
C ASP A 64 -19.23 28.66 -1.79
N SER A 65 -19.29 29.87 -1.21
CA SER A 65 -19.81 30.13 0.14
C SER A 65 -19.53 31.58 0.58
N GLN A 66 -20.59 32.38 0.48
CA GLN A 66 -21.07 33.37 1.43
C GLN A 66 -20.12 33.92 2.52
N THR A 67 -19.86 35.22 2.39
CA THR A 67 -20.00 36.28 3.41
C THR A 67 -19.56 36.00 4.86
N HIS A 68 -18.46 36.64 5.28
CA HIS A 68 -18.55 37.61 6.38
C HIS A 68 -17.39 38.60 6.33
N GLU A 69 -17.74 39.88 6.28
CA GLU A 69 -16.82 40.99 6.49
C GLU A 69 -16.42 41.04 7.96
N ASN A 70 -15.15 41.30 8.25
CA ASN A 70 -14.73 42.22 9.30
C ASN A 70 -13.24 42.59 9.11
N ARG A 71 -13.01 43.89 9.01
CA ARG A 71 -11.72 44.56 9.14
C ARG A 71 -11.26 44.41 10.60
N GLU A 72 -9.95 44.31 10.84
CA GLU A 72 -9.19 45.29 11.65
C GLU A 72 -7.74 44.82 11.90
N SER A 73 -6.87 45.82 11.85
CA SER A 73 -5.41 45.87 12.06
C SER A 73 -4.93 45.54 13.48
N ARG A 74 -3.73 44.92 13.62
CA ARG A 74 -2.54 45.52 14.29
C ARG A 74 -1.37 44.53 14.44
N ASP A 75 -0.16 45.03 14.19
CA ASP A 75 1.15 44.43 14.47
C ASP A 75 1.43 44.18 15.96
N VAL A 76 2.18 43.11 16.30
CA VAL A 76 3.17 43.11 17.40
C VAL A 76 4.34 42.16 17.11
N LYS A 77 5.56 42.68 17.34
CA LYS A 77 6.90 42.06 17.26
C LYS A 77 7.07 40.82 18.15
N ILE A 78 7.75 39.79 17.64
CA ILE A 78 8.35 38.73 18.46
C ILE A 78 9.87 38.79 18.33
N THR A 79 10.51 38.98 19.48
CA THR A 79 11.95 38.88 19.71
C THR A 79 12.27 37.42 20.02
N SER A 80 13.16 36.81 19.25
CA SER A 80 13.92 35.60 19.64
C SER A 80 15.33 36.06 20.07
N PRO A 81 16.26 35.23 20.58
CA PRO A 81 16.22 33.76 20.73
C PRO A 81 16.80 33.25 22.07
N ASP A 82 16.57 31.98 22.41
CA ASP A 82 17.68 31.20 22.99
C ASP A 82 17.49 29.69 22.85
N SER A 83 18.64 29.06 22.72
CA SER A 83 18.88 27.73 22.20
C SER A 83 19.06 26.68 23.30
N TRP A 84 18.45 25.50 23.06
CA TRP A 84 19.00 24.16 23.26
C TRP A 84 19.40 23.73 24.69
N LYS A 85 18.72 22.71 25.22
CA LYS A 85 19.28 21.35 25.35
C LYS A 85 18.30 20.35 25.97
N SER A 86 18.32 19.16 25.36
CA SER A 86 18.14 17.81 25.90
C SER A 86 17.04 17.59 26.95
N PHE A 87 16.13 16.65 26.71
CA PHE A 87 16.02 15.41 27.50
C PHE A 87 15.18 14.38 26.74
N THR A 88 15.44 13.13 27.09
CA THR A 88 15.24 11.89 26.35
C THR A 88 13.90 11.19 26.59
N ASN A 89 13.56 10.32 25.63
CA ASN A 89 12.86 9.03 25.74
C ASN A 89 11.34 8.92 25.98
N ASN A 90 10.78 8.04 25.15
CA ASN A 90 9.63 7.16 25.33
C ASN A 90 8.20 7.75 25.23
N THR A 91 7.50 7.35 24.17
CA THR A 91 6.26 6.53 24.16
C THR A 91 5.25 7.03 23.11
N ASN A 92 4.77 6.10 22.28
CA ASN A 92 3.54 6.07 21.48
C ASN A 92 2.97 7.38 20.90
N THR A 93 2.86 7.44 19.57
CA THR A 93 1.56 7.32 18.85
C THR A 93 1.80 7.55 17.35
N ASN A 94 2.09 6.48 16.61
CA ASN A 94 1.94 6.52 15.16
C ASN A 94 0.52 6.05 14.82
N GLN A 95 -0.44 6.97 14.83
CA GLN A 95 -1.57 6.85 13.90
C GLN A 95 -1.05 7.39 12.57
N THR A 96 -0.49 6.50 11.76
CA THR A 96 -0.17 6.80 10.36
C THR A 96 -1.34 6.30 9.55
N ASP A 97 -1.98 7.25 8.87
CA ASP A 97 -2.98 7.12 7.82
C ASP A 97 -2.83 5.80 7.05
N PHE A 98 -3.82 4.92 7.21
CA PHE A 98 -3.94 3.71 6.41
C PHE A 98 -4.30 4.13 4.99
N SER A 99 -3.36 3.98 4.07
CA SER A 99 -3.60 4.02 2.63
C SER A 99 -4.61 2.93 2.27
N GLN A 100 -5.87 3.31 2.09
CA GLN A 100 -6.90 2.48 1.45
C GLN A 100 -6.37 2.05 0.07
N THR A 101 -5.85 0.84 0.03
CA THR A 101 -5.44 0.16 -1.21
C THR A 101 -6.43 -0.97 -1.46
N ASP A 102 -7.72 -0.68 -1.37
CA ASP A 102 -8.77 -1.57 -1.88
C ASP A 102 -8.83 -1.39 -3.40
N LEU A 103 -7.84 -1.94 -4.10
CA LEU A 103 -7.71 -1.88 -5.56
C LEU A 103 -8.91 -2.49 -6.31
N ILE A 104 -9.82 -3.17 -5.59
CA ILE A 104 -10.93 -3.93 -6.16
C ILE A 104 -12.29 -3.18 -6.06
N ASN A 105 -12.38 -2.04 -5.34
CA ASN A 105 -13.65 -1.32 -5.16
C ASN A 105 -14.02 -0.35 -6.31
N LEU A 106 -13.54 -0.59 -7.55
CA LEU A 106 -13.91 0.26 -8.70
C LEU A 106 -14.73 -0.50 -9.75
N SER A 107 -15.96 -0.02 -9.91
CA SER A 107 -16.84 -0.07 -11.09
C SER A 107 -17.95 -1.14 -11.13
N ALA A 108 -19.19 -0.69 -11.01
CA ALA A 108 -20.00 -0.40 -12.20
C ALA A 108 -21.24 0.43 -11.84
N GLU A 109 -21.22 1.72 -12.20
CA GLU A 109 -22.44 2.50 -12.42
C GLU A 109 -23.21 1.85 -13.58
N SER A 110 -24.40 1.34 -13.29
CA SER A 110 -25.47 1.22 -14.27
C SER A 110 -26.57 2.19 -13.87
N ALA A 111 -26.91 3.05 -14.81
CA ALA A 111 -27.73 4.23 -14.67
C ALA A 111 -29.07 3.97 -13.97
N ASN A 112 -29.33 4.67 -12.87
CA ASN A 112 -30.65 5.18 -12.44
C ASN A 112 -30.49 6.13 -11.24
N PRO A 113 -30.92 7.40 -11.31
CA PRO A 113 -30.85 8.33 -10.20
C PRO A 113 -32.13 8.20 -9.34
N GLY A 114 -32.04 7.47 -8.24
CA GLY A 114 -33.12 7.42 -7.26
C GLY A 114 -32.91 6.31 -6.25
N VAL A 115 -32.77 6.70 -4.98
CA VAL A 115 -32.52 5.88 -3.79
C VAL A 115 -31.04 5.56 -3.55
N LYS A 116 -30.41 6.37 -2.67
CA LYS A 116 -29.18 6.01 -1.96
C LYS A 116 -29.47 4.83 -1.01
N VAL A 117 -29.44 3.61 -1.54
CA VAL A 117 -29.13 2.44 -0.72
C VAL A 117 -27.62 2.32 -0.77
N VAL A 118 -26.95 2.50 0.38
CA VAL A 118 -25.59 2.03 0.59
C VAL A 118 -25.64 0.52 0.36
N ARG A 119 -25.38 0.07 -0.86
CA ARG A 119 -25.20 -1.35 -1.12
C ARG A 119 -23.84 -1.67 -0.53
N MET A 120 -23.82 -2.21 0.70
CA MET A 120 -22.75 -3.10 1.09
C MET A 120 -22.60 -4.06 -0.09
N ASP A 121 -21.47 -4.03 -0.80
CA ASP A 121 -21.24 -5.01 -1.84
C ASP A 121 -21.45 -6.40 -1.23
N ASP A 122 -22.27 -7.21 -1.90
CA ASP A 122 -22.61 -8.55 -1.45
C ASP A 122 -21.31 -9.29 -1.09
N PRO A 123 -21.13 -9.79 0.15
CA PRO A 123 -19.92 -10.51 0.57
C PRO A 123 -19.51 -11.60 -0.42
N MET A 124 -20.48 -12.20 -1.10
CA MET A 124 -20.25 -13.21 -2.13
C MET A 124 -19.63 -12.64 -3.41
N ARG A 125 -20.00 -11.41 -3.80
CA ARG A 125 -19.36 -10.69 -4.92
C ARG A 125 -17.92 -10.32 -4.61
N ILE A 126 -17.65 -9.78 -3.41
CA ILE A 126 -16.30 -9.42 -2.96
C ILE A 126 -15.40 -10.65 -2.95
N ARG A 127 -15.89 -11.77 -2.37
CA ARG A 127 -15.13 -13.02 -2.35
C ARG A 127 -14.76 -13.47 -3.76
N LYS A 128 -15.72 -13.47 -4.68
CA LYS A 128 -15.49 -13.87 -6.07
C LYS A 128 -14.48 -12.97 -6.80
N GLN A 129 -14.44 -11.68 -6.47
CA GLN A 129 -13.43 -10.78 -7.02
C GLN A 129 -12.02 -11.14 -6.55
N TYR A 130 -11.83 -11.41 -5.24
CA TYR A 130 -10.55 -11.88 -4.71
C TYR A 130 -10.16 -13.26 -5.26
N GLU A 131 -11.11 -14.18 -5.41
CA GLU A 131 -10.88 -15.49 -6.03
C GLU A 131 -10.33 -15.32 -7.44
N ASN A 132 -10.99 -14.53 -8.29
CA ASN A 132 -10.53 -14.29 -9.66
C ASN A 132 -9.15 -13.63 -9.70
N TYR A 133 -8.94 -12.60 -8.89
CA TYR A 133 -7.67 -11.88 -8.80
C TYR A 133 -6.52 -12.80 -8.41
N LEU A 134 -6.68 -13.58 -7.34
CA LEU A 134 -5.64 -14.49 -6.86
C LEU A 134 -5.41 -15.63 -7.85
N ARG A 135 -6.47 -16.13 -8.49
CA ARG A 135 -6.38 -17.25 -9.42
C ARG A 135 -5.49 -16.93 -10.62
N GLU A 136 -5.64 -15.71 -11.15
CA GLU A 136 -4.78 -15.17 -12.19
C GLU A 136 -3.36 -14.91 -11.66
N LYS A 137 -3.24 -14.16 -10.56
CA LYS A 137 -1.94 -13.74 -10.03
C LYS A 137 -1.03 -14.90 -9.64
N LEU A 138 -1.60 -15.94 -9.02
CA LEU A 138 -0.88 -17.12 -8.59
C LEU A 138 -0.76 -18.18 -9.70
N SER A 139 -1.36 -17.93 -10.88
CA SER A 139 -1.36 -18.87 -12.00
C SER A 139 -1.83 -20.28 -11.60
N ILE A 140 -2.92 -20.36 -10.81
CA ILE A 140 -3.39 -21.60 -10.17
C ILE A 140 -3.61 -22.73 -11.19
N ASP A 141 -4.15 -22.43 -12.37
CA ASP A 141 -4.38 -23.43 -13.40
C ASP A 141 -3.10 -24.08 -13.91
N ILE A 142 -2.03 -23.29 -14.07
CA ILE A 142 -0.71 -23.78 -14.48
C ILE A 142 -0.11 -24.63 -13.35
N LEU A 143 -0.23 -24.17 -12.10
CA LEU A 143 0.31 -24.86 -10.94
C LEU A 143 -0.34 -26.23 -10.71
N ILE A 144 -1.64 -26.33 -10.92
CA ILE A 144 -2.41 -27.59 -10.87
C ILE A 144 -1.96 -28.55 -11.97
N GLN A 145 -1.73 -28.05 -13.20
CA GLN A 145 -1.27 -28.87 -14.31
C GLN A 145 0.14 -29.43 -14.08
N SER A 146 1.05 -28.62 -13.52
CA SER A 146 2.42 -29.04 -13.22
C SER A 146 2.52 -29.93 -11.97
N ASN A 147 1.53 -29.88 -11.06
CA ASN A 147 1.52 -30.65 -9.82
C ASN A 147 0.19 -31.41 -9.60
N PRO A 148 -0.15 -32.40 -10.44
CA PRO A 148 -1.46 -33.07 -10.42
C PRO A 148 -1.76 -33.84 -9.13
N TYR A 149 -0.74 -34.19 -8.35
CA TYR A 149 -0.91 -34.88 -7.05
C TYR A 149 -1.09 -33.91 -5.87
N GLU A 150 -0.86 -32.61 -6.08
CA GLU A 150 -0.87 -31.58 -5.03
C GLU A 150 -2.07 -30.63 -5.13
N VAL A 151 -3.03 -30.94 -6.02
CA VAL A 151 -4.21 -30.09 -6.29
C VAL A 151 -4.98 -29.75 -5.02
N GLY A 152 -5.16 -30.72 -4.12
CA GLY A 152 -5.82 -30.50 -2.83
C GLY A 152 -5.09 -29.47 -1.98
N ARG A 153 -3.75 -29.55 -1.90
CA ARG A 153 -2.91 -28.62 -1.14
C ARG A 153 -2.88 -27.23 -1.76
N ILE A 154 -2.81 -27.15 -3.10
CA ILE A 154 -2.89 -25.88 -3.83
C ILE A 154 -4.20 -25.15 -3.53
N ASN A 155 -5.32 -25.87 -3.64
CA ASN A 155 -6.64 -25.31 -3.38
C ASN A 155 -6.79 -24.88 -1.91
N GLU A 156 -6.30 -25.66 -0.95
CA GLU A 156 -6.34 -25.30 0.48
C GLU A 156 -5.61 -23.99 0.76
N ILE A 157 -4.40 -23.82 0.21
CA ILE A 157 -3.62 -22.58 0.37
C ILE A 157 -4.35 -21.40 -0.29
N PHE A 158 -4.85 -21.61 -1.51
CA PHE A 158 -5.60 -20.59 -2.25
C PHE A 158 -6.86 -20.14 -1.49
N ASP A 159 -7.68 -21.08 -1.01
CA ASP A 159 -8.90 -20.78 -0.27
C ASP A 159 -8.59 -20.02 1.03
N LEU A 160 -7.51 -20.41 1.73
CA LEU A 160 -7.07 -19.68 2.92
C LEU A 160 -6.63 -18.26 2.61
N MET A 161 -5.94 -18.03 1.49
CA MET A 161 -5.57 -16.68 1.07
C MET A 161 -6.82 -15.83 0.79
N VAL A 162 -7.79 -16.38 0.07
CA VAL A 162 -9.09 -15.71 -0.19
C VAL A 162 -9.79 -15.39 1.13
N ASP A 163 -9.83 -16.33 2.09
CA ASP A 163 -10.44 -16.13 3.40
C ASP A 163 -9.79 -14.98 4.19
N VAL A 164 -8.46 -14.88 4.15
CA VAL A 164 -7.71 -13.80 4.82
C VAL A 164 -8.03 -12.44 4.17
N LEU A 165 -8.07 -12.36 2.85
CA LEU A 165 -8.40 -11.13 2.13
C LEU A 165 -9.85 -10.69 2.36
N CYS A 166 -10.77 -11.65 2.51
CA CYS A 166 -12.18 -11.40 2.82
C CYS A 166 -12.45 -11.16 4.31
N SER A 167 -11.45 -11.30 5.19
CA SER A 167 -11.66 -11.20 6.63
C SER A 167 -12.11 -9.79 7.04
N THR A 168 -13.09 -9.74 7.94
CA THR A 168 -13.60 -8.52 8.59
C THR A 168 -13.11 -8.37 10.03
N ALA A 169 -12.26 -9.31 10.50
CA ALA A 169 -11.66 -9.24 11.82
C ALA A 169 -10.75 -8.01 11.94
N LYS A 170 -10.60 -7.45 13.15
CA LYS A 170 -9.68 -6.31 13.39
C LYS A 170 -8.21 -6.74 13.33
N THR A 171 -7.93 -7.94 13.82
CA THR A 171 -6.59 -8.50 13.89
C THR A 171 -6.60 -9.97 13.49
N ILE A 172 -5.47 -10.45 12.98
CA ILE A 172 -5.21 -11.86 12.70
C ILE A 172 -3.91 -12.23 13.42
N ARG A 173 -3.95 -13.35 14.16
CA ARG A 173 -2.78 -13.89 14.84
C ARG A 173 -1.86 -14.58 13.83
N ILE A 174 -0.61 -14.11 13.73
CA ILE A 174 0.43 -14.60 12.83
C ILE A 174 1.71 -14.79 13.64
N SER A 175 2.28 -16.00 13.61
CA SER A 175 3.53 -16.35 14.31
C SER A 175 3.53 -16.04 15.82
N GLY A 176 2.35 -16.03 16.45
CA GLY A 176 2.21 -15.71 17.88
C GLY A 176 1.88 -14.25 18.21
N ASP A 177 1.83 -13.37 17.21
CA ASP A 177 1.48 -11.95 17.38
C ASP A 177 0.14 -11.62 16.72
N ASP A 178 -0.67 -10.78 17.35
CA ASP A 178 -1.89 -10.24 16.74
C ASP A 178 -1.55 -9.05 15.86
N LYS A 179 -1.68 -9.21 14.53
CA LYS A 179 -1.37 -8.18 13.54
C LYS A 179 -2.65 -7.53 13.02
N PRO A 180 -2.67 -6.21 12.76
CA PRO A 180 -3.82 -5.56 12.13
C PRO A 180 -4.17 -6.22 10.80
N VAL A 181 -5.47 -6.43 10.55
CA VAL A 181 -5.93 -7.17 9.36
C VAL A 181 -5.42 -6.55 8.06
N ASP A 182 -5.38 -5.22 7.98
CA ASP A 182 -4.96 -4.50 6.77
C ASP A 182 -3.49 -4.77 6.45
N VAL A 183 -2.64 -4.89 7.47
CA VAL A 183 -1.22 -5.26 7.32
C VAL A 183 -1.09 -6.68 6.81
N VAL A 184 -1.91 -7.60 7.32
CA VAL A 184 -1.93 -9.00 6.87
C VAL A 184 -2.42 -9.10 5.43
N LYS A 185 -3.50 -8.40 5.07
CA LYS A 185 -4.00 -8.34 3.69
C LYS A 185 -2.95 -7.76 2.74
N ALA A 186 -2.32 -6.65 3.09
CA ALA A 186 -1.27 -6.04 2.29
C ALA A 186 -0.08 -6.99 2.06
N GLN A 187 0.26 -7.81 3.06
CA GLN A 187 1.31 -8.81 2.93
C GLN A 187 0.89 -9.98 2.03
N PHE A 188 -0.32 -10.51 2.19
CA PHE A 188 -0.88 -11.57 1.33
C PHE A 188 -1.00 -11.10 -0.13
N MET A 189 -1.29 -9.82 -0.34
CA MET A 189 -1.31 -9.20 -1.66
C MET A 189 0.06 -9.10 -2.32
N LYS A 190 1.18 -9.43 -1.67
CA LYS A 190 2.49 -9.49 -2.33
C LYS A 190 2.81 -10.84 -2.95
N ILE A 191 2.03 -11.86 -2.62
CA ILE A 191 2.28 -13.25 -3.04
C ILE A 191 2.00 -13.38 -4.54
N ASP A 192 2.88 -14.12 -5.21
CA ASP A 192 2.81 -14.48 -6.62
C ASP A 192 3.05 -16.00 -6.78
N SER A 193 3.14 -16.47 -8.03
CA SER A 193 3.37 -17.89 -8.33
C SER A 193 4.67 -18.44 -7.74
N GLY A 194 5.76 -17.66 -7.70
CA GLY A 194 7.05 -18.10 -7.14
C GLY A 194 6.96 -18.31 -5.61
N HIS A 195 6.25 -17.41 -4.92
CA HIS A 195 5.94 -17.59 -3.51
C HIS A 195 5.06 -18.82 -3.27
N MET A 196 4.12 -19.10 -4.17
CA MET A 196 3.24 -20.28 -4.08
C MET A 196 4.04 -21.59 -4.20
N GLU A 197 4.98 -21.67 -5.13
CA GLU A 197 5.91 -22.81 -5.26
C GLU A 197 6.78 -22.96 -3.99
N TYR A 198 7.32 -21.86 -3.48
CA TYR A 198 8.08 -21.85 -2.23
C TYR A 198 7.26 -22.39 -1.04
N ILE A 199 6.00 -21.97 -0.91
CA ILE A 199 5.10 -22.44 0.15
C ILE A 199 4.92 -23.96 0.02
N LEU A 200 4.66 -24.48 -1.18
CA LEU A 200 4.53 -25.92 -1.41
C LEU A 200 5.81 -26.69 -1.04
N ASP A 201 6.98 -26.14 -1.37
CA ASP A 201 8.29 -26.71 -1.02
C ASP A 201 8.51 -26.76 0.50
N CYS A 202 8.03 -25.75 1.24
CA CYS A 202 8.10 -25.76 2.71
C CYS A 202 7.31 -26.92 3.32
N PHE A 203 6.17 -27.30 2.74
CA PHE A 203 5.39 -28.45 3.21
C PHE A 203 5.99 -29.79 2.80
N LYS A 204 6.57 -29.89 1.61
CA LYS A 204 7.23 -31.12 1.15
C LYS A 204 8.43 -31.49 2.01
N ASN A 205 9.20 -30.50 2.44
CA ASN A 205 10.42 -30.68 3.23
C ASN A 205 10.17 -30.64 4.75
N GLN A 206 8.92 -30.66 5.16
CA GLN A 206 8.55 -30.61 6.57
C GLN A 206 8.76 -31.98 7.23
N ILE A 207 9.56 -32.01 8.31
CA ILE A 207 9.96 -33.24 9.00
C ILE A 207 9.28 -33.40 10.37
N THR A 208 8.61 -32.35 10.86
CA THR A 208 8.00 -32.30 12.19
C THR A 208 6.48 -32.34 12.14
N ASP A 209 5.85 -32.92 13.16
CA ASP A 209 4.40 -32.87 13.32
C ASP A 209 3.91 -31.44 13.62
N ILE A 210 2.83 -31.01 12.95
CA ILE A 210 2.21 -29.71 13.17
C ILE A 210 0.93 -29.89 13.99
N ARG A 211 0.99 -29.41 15.24
CA ARG A 211 -0.17 -29.41 16.14
C ARG A 211 -1.29 -28.46 15.71
N ASN A 212 -0.97 -27.37 15.01
CA ASN A 212 -1.94 -26.39 14.52
C ASN A 212 -1.62 -26.01 13.06
N VAL A 213 -2.17 -26.79 12.13
CA VAL A 213 -1.88 -26.70 10.70
C VAL A 213 -2.27 -25.33 10.14
N LYS A 214 -3.43 -24.79 10.55
CA LYS A 214 -3.90 -23.48 10.08
C LYS A 214 -2.97 -22.33 10.47
N GLN A 215 -2.51 -22.30 11.72
CA GLN A 215 -1.59 -21.26 12.19
C GLN A 215 -0.21 -21.37 11.53
N TYR A 216 0.28 -22.60 11.32
CA TYR A 216 1.50 -22.82 10.54
C TYR A 216 1.34 -22.28 9.12
N LEU A 217 0.25 -22.65 8.43
CA LEU A 217 0.03 -22.24 7.06
C LEU A 217 -0.11 -20.71 6.93
N LEU A 218 -0.85 -20.06 7.84
CA LEU A 218 -0.93 -18.59 7.89
C LEU A 218 0.45 -17.94 8.07
N ALA A 219 1.28 -18.48 8.97
CA ALA A 219 2.63 -17.98 9.20
C ALA A 219 3.53 -18.17 7.97
N THR A 220 3.48 -19.34 7.34
CA THR A 220 4.26 -19.65 6.12
C THR A 220 3.89 -18.72 4.97
N ILE A 221 2.59 -18.54 4.70
CA ILE A 221 2.09 -17.64 3.65
C ILE A 221 2.52 -16.19 3.93
N TYR A 222 2.32 -15.70 5.15
CA TYR A 222 2.69 -14.33 5.52
C TYR A 222 4.19 -14.04 5.36
N ASN A 223 5.02 -15.01 5.74
CA ASN A 223 6.48 -14.89 5.70
C ASN A 223 7.07 -15.15 4.31
N ALA A 224 6.35 -15.77 3.39
CA ALA A 224 6.90 -16.18 2.09
C ALA A 224 7.64 -15.05 1.35
N PRO A 225 7.09 -13.82 1.21
CA PRO A 225 7.81 -12.73 0.56
C PRO A 225 9.03 -12.19 1.33
N LEU A 226 9.23 -12.61 2.58
CA LEU A 226 10.35 -12.19 3.42
C LEU A 226 11.47 -13.24 3.47
N THR A 227 11.14 -14.50 3.21
CA THR A 227 12.06 -15.63 3.46
C THR A 227 12.43 -16.44 2.23
N ILE A 228 11.72 -16.28 1.10
CA ILE A 228 11.95 -17.06 -0.12
C ILE A 228 13.40 -16.99 -0.62
N ASP A 229 13.98 -15.80 -0.69
CA ASP A 229 15.35 -15.60 -1.20
C ASP A 229 16.39 -16.30 -0.32
N HIS A 230 16.28 -16.10 1.00
CA HIS A 230 17.18 -16.73 1.97
C HIS A 230 17.03 -18.25 1.97
N TYR A 231 15.80 -18.76 1.83
CA TYR A 231 15.55 -20.19 1.76
C TYR A 231 16.25 -20.84 0.58
N TYR A 232 16.04 -20.34 -0.64
CA TYR A 232 16.66 -20.93 -1.83
C TYR A 232 18.18 -20.73 -1.85
N THR A 233 18.68 -19.58 -1.40
CA THR A 233 20.13 -19.35 -1.25
C THR A 233 20.77 -20.37 -0.31
N ALA A 234 20.13 -20.63 0.84
CA ALA A 234 20.61 -21.61 1.80
C ALA A 234 20.55 -23.03 1.25
N LYS A 235 19.46 -23.40 0.56
CA LYS A 235 19.27 -24.72 -0.06
C LYS A 235 20.33 -25.00 -1.12
N VAL A 236 20.56 -24.06 -2.05
CA VAL A 236 21.62 -24.17 -3.06
C VAL A 236 23.00 -24.28 -2.42
N SER A 237 23.29 -23.46 -1.41
CA SER A 237 24.58 -23.49 -0.70
C SER A 237 24.83 -24.84 -0.01
N TYR A 238 23.78 -25.41 0.59
CA TYR A 238 23.82 -26.73 1.20
C TYR A 238 24.08 -27.82 0.16
N ASP A 239 23.35 -27.82 -0.95
CA ASP A 239 23.51 -28.80 -2.03
C ASP A 239 24.91 -28.72 -2.65
N MET A 240 25.44 -27.51 -2.86
CA MET A 240 26.80 -27.30 -3.36
C MET A 240 27.89 -27.81 -2.40
N ALA A 241 27.68 -27.68 -1.09
CA ALA A 241 28.62 -28.17 -0.08
C ALA A 241 28.64 -29.70 -0.01
N HIS A 242 27.49 -30.35 -0.17
CA HIS A 242 27.34 -31.82 -0.03
C HIS A 242 27.40 -32.58 -1.37
N TRP A 243 27.49 -31.87 -2.50
CA TRP A 243 27.62 -32.47 -3.85
C TRP A 243 28.76 -33.50 -3.99
N LYS A 244 29.84 -33.37 -3.19
CA LYS A 244 31.01 -34.26 -3.25
C LYS A 244 30.89 -35.55 -2.44
N GLU A 245 29.85 -35.73 -1.62
CA GLU A 245 29.70 -36.93 -0.77
C GLU A 245 28.87 -38.04 -1.43
N THR A 246 28.32 -37.79 -2.63
CA THR A 246 27.38 -38.70 -3.32
C THR A 246 27.90 -39.28 -4.64
N VAL A 247 29.22 -39.24 -4.91
CA VAL A 247 29.84 -39.87 -6.10
C VAL A 247 30.81 -40.96 -5.69
#